data_AF-A0A5J5JST3-F1
#
_entry.id   AF-A0A5J5JST3-F1
#
_cell.length_a   1.000
_cell.length_b   1.000
_cell.length_c   1.000
_cell.angle_alpha   90.00
_cell.angle_beta   90.00
_cell.angle_gamma   90.00
#
_symmetry.space_group_name_H-M   'P 1'
#
loop_
_entity.id
_entity.type
_entity.pdbx_description
1 polymer ?
#
loop_
_entity_poly.entity_id
_entity_poly.type
_entity_poly.pdbx_seq_one_letter_code
_entity_poly.pdbx_strand_id
1 'polypeptide(L)'
;MDDTAIPVRRARRRLGGSRRVLAAGALGILGVVTALAASTPVGAAESTLGAAAAQSGRYFGTAIAAGHLNDSTYVATWDREFNGVTAENEMKWGPIEPSRNSFNWGSADQIVNHAVSKGMKVRGHT
;
A
#
# COMPACT_ATOMS: atom_id res chain seq x y z
N MET A 1 69.13 21.45 -62.17
CA MET A 1 68.81 20.07 -62.58
C MET A 1 69.80 19.21 -61.84
N ASP A 2 69.50 18.39 -60.84
CA ASP A 2 68.32 17.65 -60.38
C ASP A 2 68.77 17.06 -59.02
N ASP A 3 67.98 16.64 -58.06
CA ASP A 3 66.58 16.75 -57.70
C ASP A 3 66.57 16.34 -56.20
N THR A 4 65.75 17.00 -55.40
CA THR A 4 65.65 16.83 -53.95
C THR A 4 64.87 15.57 -53.59
N ALA A 5 65.47 14.61 -52.88
CA ALA A 5 64.76 13.46 -52.32
C ALA A 5 64.48 13.65 -50.81
N ILE A 6 63.20 13.84 -50.48
CA ILE A 6 62.63 13.99 -49.13
C ILE A 6 62.55 12.62 -48.42
N PRO A 7 62.85 12.50 -47.11
CA PRO A 7 62.73 11.23 -46.39
C PRO A 7 61.27 10.97 -45.98
N VAL A 8 60.69 9.87 -46.45
CA VAL A 8 59.34 9.44 -46.04
C VAL A 8 59.44 8.61 -44.74
N ARG A 9 59.11 9.23 -43.60
CA ARG A 9 58.95 8.52 -42.31
C ARG A 9 57.69 7.66 -42.33
N ARG A 10 57.85 6.32 -42.34
CA ARG A 10 56.74 5.38 -42.07
C ARG A 10 56.46 5.32 -40.57
N ALA A 11 55.38 5.97 -40.14
CA ALA A 11 54.87 5.85 -38.78
C ALA A 11 54.28 4.45 -38.54
N ARG A 12 54.99 3.59 -37.80
CA ARG A 12 54.42 2.35 -37.26
C ARG A 12 53.44 2.71 -36.14
N ARG A 13 52.13 2.60 -36.39
CA ARG A 13 51.10 2.67 -35.34
C ARG A 13 51.25 1.47 -34.42
N ARG A 14 51.78 1.67 -33.22
CA ARG A 14 51.67 0.71 -32.11
C ARG A 14 50.24 0.82 -31.57
N LEU A 15 49.37 -0.14 -31.94
CA LEU A 15 48.11 -0.36 -31.22
C LEU A 15 48.43 -1.01 -29.87
N GLY A 16 48.71 -0.19 -28.87
CA GLY A 16 48.88 -0.62 -27.49
C GLY A 16 47.81 0.00 -26.61
N GLY A 17 47.06 -0.84 -25.91
CA GLY A 17 46.43 -0.47 -24.64
C GLY A 17 44.97 -0.02 -24.71
N SER A 18 44.02 -0.96 -24.71
CA SER A 18 42.64 -0.70 -24.28
C SER A 18 41.93 -1.97 -23.81
N ARG A 19 42.57 -2.78 -22.95
CA ARG A 19 41.96 -4.00 -22.38
C ARG A 19 41.75 -3.99 -20.86
N ARG A 20 41.95 -2.85 -20.18
CA ARG A 20 41.90 -2.81 -18.69
C ARG A 20 41.00 -1.73 -18.09
N VAL A 21 39.91 -1.35 -18.75
CA VAL A 21 38.93 -0.42 -18.13
C VAL A 21 37.54 -1.05 -17.92
N LEU A 22 37.24 -2.21 -18.53
CA LEU A 22 35.89 -2.79 -18.47
C LEU A 22 35.56 -3.58 -17.18
N ALA A 23 36.50 -3.75 -16.24
CA ALA A 23 36.22 -4.47 -14.98
C ALA A 23 35.70 -3.57 -13.85
N ALA A 24 35.85 -2.24 -13.93
CA ALA A 24 35.41 -1.32 -12.87
C ALA A 24 33.95 -0.84 -13.04
N GLY A 25 33.40 -0.90 -14.26
CA GLY A 25 32.02 -0.43 -14.52
C GLY A 25 30.93 -1.39 -14.05
N ALA A 26 31.16 -2.70 -14.09
CA ALA A 26 30.15 -3.70 -13.76
C ALA A 26 29.83 -3.77 -12.24
N LEU A 27 30.81 -3.51 -11.37
CA LEU A 27 30.60 -3.44 -9.92
C LEU A 27 29.94 -2.13 -9.47
N GLY A 28 30.22 -1.02 -10.15
CA GLY A 28 29.57 0.26 -9.87
C GLY A 28 28.09 0.26 -10.22
N ILE A 29 27.72 -0.34 -11.35
CA ILE A 29 26.31 -0.45 -11.77
C ILE A 29 25.54 -1.41 -10.86
N LEU A 30 26.13 -2.53 -10.44
CA LEU A 30 25.45 -3.49 -9.55
C LEU A 30 25.26 -2.94 -8.13
N GLY A 31 26.23 -2.17 -7.60
CA GLY A 31 26.13 -1.53 -6.29
C GLY A 31 25.11 -0.38 -6.21
N VAL A 32 24.91 0.35 -7.31
CA VAL A 32 23.88 1.41 -7.40
C VAL A 32 22.48 0.81 -7.45
N VAL A 33 22.28 -0.34 -8.11
CA VAL A 33 20.97 -1.02 -8.18
C VAL A 33 20.55 -1.61 -6.83
N THR A 34 21.47 -2.14 -6.02
CA THR A 34 21.15 -2.63 -4.66
C THR A 34 20.86 -1.50 -3.66
N ALA A 35 21.53 -0.35 -3.76
CA ALA A 35 21.25 0.80 -2.89
C ALA A 35 19.86 1.42 -3.15
N LEU A 36 19.40 1.41 -4.40
CA LEU A 36 18.06 1.91 -4.76
C LEU A 36 16.93 0.98 -4.30
N ALA A 37 17.20 -0.32 -4.18
CA ALA A 37 16.23 -1.30 -3.67
C ALA A 37 16.04 -1.26 -2.14
N ALA A 38 17.01 -0.73 -1.38
CA ALA A 38 16.94 -0.58 0.08
C ALA A 38 16.16 0.68 0.52
N SER A 39 15.70 1.48 -0.43
CA SER A 39 14.92 2.71 -0.20
C SER A 39 13.41 2.45 -0.23
N THR A 40 12.94 1.30 0.25
CA THR A 40 11.52 1.19 0.59
C THR A 40 11.31 2.04 1.84
N PRO A 41 10.47 3.09 1.82
CA PRO A 41 10.15 3.80 3.05
C PRO A 41 9.63 2.77 4.05
N VAL A 42 10.36 2.59 5.14
CA VAL A 42 9.92 1.78 6.27
C VAL A 42 8.69 2.48 6.81
N GLY A 43 7.51 1.88 6.57
CA GLY A 43 6.16 2.31 6.97
C GLY A 43 6.05 3.77 7.39
N ALA A 44 5.73 4.66 6.43
CA ALA A 44 5.28 6.00 6.80
C ALA A 44 4.10 5.85 7.78
N ALA A 45 4.09 6.65 8.85
CA ALA A 45 2.97 6.64 9.79
C ALA A 45 1.69 6.98 9.02
N GLU A 46 0.74 6.04 8.99
CA GLU A 46 -0.56 6.27 8.37
C GLU A 46 -1.34 7.31 9.18
N SER A 47 -2.20 8.05 8.49
CA SER A 47 -3.00 9.11 9.10
C SER A 47 -4.32 8.63 9.69
N THR A 48 -4.68 7.35 9.53
CA THR A 48 -5.92 6.76 10.05
C THR A 48 -5.68 5.41 10.71
N LEU A 49 -6.54 5.05 11.68
CA LEU A 49 -6.35 3.85 12.49
C LEU A 49 -6.39 2.56 11.66
N GLY A 50 -7.33 2.47 10.72
CA GLY A 50 -7.52 1.33 9.83
C GLY A 50 -6.33 1.12 8.89
N ALA A 51 -5.83 2.21 8.28
CA ALA A 51 -4.65 2.14 7.43
C ALA A 51 -3.42 1.71 8.22
N ALA A 52 -3.20 2.28 9.41
CA ALA A 52 -2.09 1.91 10.29
C ALA A 52 -2.13 0.41 10.67
N ALA A 53 -3.31 -0.12 11.01
CA ALA A 53 -3.46 -1.54 11.32
C ALA A 53 -3.15 -2.44 10.11
N ALA A 54 -3.57 -2.02 8.91
CA ALA A 54 -3.40 -2.78 7.67
C ALA A 54 -1.93 -2.98 7.28
N GLN A 55 -1.02 -2.07 7.64
CA GLN A 55 0.43 -2.23 7.43
C GLN A 55 0.99 -3.51 8.09
N SER A 56 0.32 -4.03 9.12
CA SER A 56 0.69 -5.26 9.82
C SER A 56 -0.25 -6.44 9.52
N GLY A 57 -1.09 -6.33 8.49
CA GLY A 57 -2.10 -7.34 8.14
C GLY A 57 -3.28 -7.42 9.11
N ARG A 58 -3.50 -6.39 9.94
CA ARG A 58 -4.60 -6.31 10.91
C ARG A 58 -5.68 -5.35 10.42
N TYR A 59 -6.83 -5.37 11.07
CA TYR A 59 -7.87 -4.36 10.91
C TYR A 59 -8.09 -3.63 12.24
N PHE A 60 -8.60 -2.41 12.16
CA PHE A 60 -9.04 -1.61 13.30
C PHE A 60 -10.52 -1.30 13.11
N GLY A 61 -11.35 -1.80 14.02
CA GLY A 61 -12.80 -1.71 13.93
C GLY A 61 -13.45 -0.98 15.10
N THR A 62 -14.70 -0.58 14.92
CA THR A 62 -15.52 0.08 15.94
C THR A 62 -16.91 -0.55 16.05
N ALA A 63 -17.59 -0.28 17.17
CA ALA A 63 -19.02 -0.54 17.31
C ALA A 63 -19.81 0.60 16.66
N ILE A 64 -20.85 0.26 15.90
CA ILE A 64 -21.74 1.21 15.24
C ILE A 64 -23.18 0.93 15.66
N ALA A 65 -23.93 1.99 15.98
CA ALA A 65 -25.35 1.94 16.26
C ALA A 65 -26.14 2.63 15.13
N ALA A 66 -27.19 1.97 14.65
CA ALA A 66 -27.99 2.44 13.52
C ALA A 66 -28.68 3.78 13.80
N GLY A 67 -29.02 4.05 15.07
CA GLY A 67 -29.63 5.29 15.52
C GLY A 67 -28.77 6.55 15.33
N HIS A 68 -27.46 6.40 15.08
CA HIS A 68 -26.53 7.52 14.85
C HIS A 68 -26.15 7.71 13.38
N LEU A 69 -26.73 6.95 12.44
CA LEU A 69 -26.36 7.05 11.02
C LEU A 69 -26.81 8.36 10.35
N ASN A 70 -27.65 9.16 11.02
CA ASN A 70 -27.99 10.52 10.60
C ASN A 70 -27.01 11.60 11.11
N ASP A 71 -26.11 11.26 12.03
CA ASP A 71 -25.05 12.14 12.48
C ASP A 71 -23.87 12.06 11.49
N SER A 72 -23.71 13.12 10.70
CA SER A 72 -22.67 13.18 9.67
C SER A 72 -21.25 13.15 10.25
N THR A 73 -21.04 13.66 11.46
CA THR A 73 -19.71 13.65 12.10
C THR A 73 -19.37 12.24 12.57
N TYR A 74 -20.36 11.52 13.10
CA TYR A 74 -20.23 10.12 13.48
C TYR A 74 -19.88 9.24 12.28
N VAL A 75 -20.66 9.33 11.19
CA VAL A 75 -20.43 8.54 9.97
C VAL A 75 -19.11 8.94 9.28
N ALA A 76 -18.77 10.22 9.23
CA ALA A 76 -17.50 10.66 8.63
C ALA A 76 -16.28 10.14 9.42
N THR A 77 -16.37 10.07 10.75
CA THR A 77 -15.31 9.49 11.59
C THR A 77 -15.23 7.98 11.38
N TRP A 78 -16.38 7.29 11.33
CA TRP A 78 -16.44 5.87 11.04
C TRP A 78 -15.75 5.54 9.70
N ASP A 79 -16.15 6.24 8.64
CA ASP A 79 -15.65 6.05 7.27
C ASP A 79 -14.16 6.32 7.12
N ARG A 80 -13.63 7.30 7.86
CA ARG A 80 -12.23 7.70 7.77
C ARG A 80 -11.31 6.79 8.56
N GLU A 81 -11.69 6.47 9.79
CA GLU A 81 -10.76 5.87 10.75
C GLU A 81 -10.76 4.34 10.74
N PHE A 82 -11.86 3.68 10.36
CA PHE A 82 -12.02 2.26 10.62
C PHE A 82 -12.14 1.45 9.32
N ASN A 83 -11.61 0.23 9.35
CA ASN A 83 -11.76 -0.76 8.27
C ASN A 83 -12.44 -2.05 8.75
N GLY A 84 -13.11 -1.98 9.90
CA GLY A 84 -13.96 -3.03 10.43
C GLY A 84 -15.13 -2.47 11.24
N VAL A 85 -16.22 -3.22 11.32
CA VAL A 85 -17.41 -2.85 12.10
C VAL A 85 -17.97 -4.03 12.88
N THR A 86 -18.57 -3.73 14.02
CA THR A 86 -19.48 -4.60 14.76
C THR A 86 -20.77 -3.81 15.03
N ALA A 87 -21.94 -4.36 14.77
CA ALA A 87 -23.18 -3.72 15.20
C ALA A 87 -23.22 -3.68 16.74
N GLU A 88 -23.50 -2.52 17.33
CA GLU A 88 -23.47 -2.34 18.79
C GLU A 88 -24.54 -3.21 19.48
N ASN A 89 -25.75 -3.21 18.92
CA ASN A 89 -26.87 -3.97 19.44
C ASN A 89 -27.69 -4.67 18.35
N GLU A 90 -27.65 -4.18 17.12
CA GLU A 90 -28.60 -4.49 16.05
C GLU A 90 -28.54 -5.95 15.58
N MET A 91 -27.43 -6.64 15.86
CA MET A 91 -27.27 -8.07 15.58
C MET A 91 -27.47 -8.97 16.80
N LYS A 92 -27.76 -8.42 17.98
CA LYS A 92 -28.11 -9.20 19.18
C LYS A 92 -29.45 -9.90 18.98
N TRP A 93 -29.69 -10.94 19.77
CA TRP A 93 -30.93 -11.71 19.70
C TRP A 93 -32.17 -10.83 19.76
N GLY A 94 -32.27 -9.94 20.77
CA GLY A 94 -33.48 -9.13 20.98
C GLY A 94 -33.90 -8.30 19.76
N PRO A 95 -32.98 -7.52 19.14
CA PRO A 95 -33.27 -6.81 17.91
C PRO A 95 -33.55 -7.68 16.69
N ILE A 96 -32.82 -8.79 16.51
CA ILE A 96 -32.98 -9.68 15.36
C ILE A 96 -34.25 -10.51 15.42
N GLU A 97 -34.63 -11.02 16.59
CA GLU A 97 -35.82 -11.85 16.78
C GLU A 97 -36.61 -11.36 18.01
N PRO A 98 -37.31 -10.20 17.92
CA PRO A 98 -38.07 -9.63 19.03
C PRO A 98 -39.25 -10.49 19.47
N SER A 99 -39.70 -11.41 18.63
CA SER A 99 -40.71 -12.43 18.95
C SER A 99 -40.40 -13.69 18.16
N ARG A 100 -40.68 -14.85 18.74
CA ARG A 100 -40.29 -16.15 18.16
C ARG A 100 -40.75 -16.27 16.70
N ASN A 101 -39.84 -16.64 15.82
CA ASN A 101 -40.01 -16.77 14.37
C ASN A 101 -40.36 -15.47 13.63
N SER A 102 -40.16 -14.30 14.26
CA SER A 102 -40.38 -12.99 13.65
C SER A 102 -39.05 -12.25 13.61
N PHE A 103 -38.40 -12.27 12.45
CA PHE A 103 -37.07 -11.69 12.29
C PHE A 103 -37.12 -10.25 11.76
N ASN A 104 -36.26 -9.39 12.29
CA ASN A 104 -36.04 -8.03 11.81
C ASN A 104 -34.55 -7.78 11.57
N TRP A 105 -34.14 -7.75 10.31
CA TRP A 105 -32.76 -7.49 9.90
C TRP A 105 -32.51 -6.03 9.53
N GLY A 106 -33.54 -5.17 9.49
CA GLY A 106 -33.45 -3.85 8.87
C GLY A 106 -32.31 -2.97 9.40
N SER A 107 -32.21 -2.80 10.71
CA SER A 107 -31.14 -1.98 11.31
C SER A 107 -29.75 -2.62 11.20
N ALA A 108 -29.66 -3.96 11.26
CA ALA A 108 -28.41 -4.66 11.02
C ALA A 108 -27.95 -4.50 9.56
N ASP A 109 -28.87 -4.63 8.61
CA ASP A 109 -28.62 -4.51 7.18
C ASP A 109 -28.14 -3.11 6.82
N GLN A 110 -28.65 -2.05 7.46
CA GLN A 110 -28.14 -0.68 7.27
C GLN A 110 -26.63 -0.61 7.56
N ILE A 111 -26.18 -1.18 8.68
CA ILE A 111 -24.77 -1.16 9.09
C ILE A 111 -23.94 -2.06 8.18
N VAL A 112 -24.41 -3.28 7.92
CA VAL A 112 -23.68 -4.27 7.10
C VAL A 112 -23.52 -3.78 5.66
N ASN A 113 -24.58 -3.26 5.05
CA ASN A 113 -24.54 -2.77 3.67
C ASN A 113 -23.61 -1.57 3.54
N HIS A 114 -23.65 -0.62 4.48
CA HIS A 114 -22.72 0.51 4.49
C HIS A 114 -21.26 0.01 4.58
N ALA A 115 -20.96 -0.86 5.56
CA ALA A 115 -19.63 -1.39 5.76
C ALA A 115 -19.10 -2.15 4.52
N VAL A 116 -19.93 -3.01 3.92
CA VAL A 116 -19.57 -3.76 2.71
C VAL A 116 -19.32 -2.82 1.53
N SER A 117 -20.15 -1.78 1.35
CA SER A 117 -19.95 -0.77 0.29
C SER A 117 -18.62 -0.03 0.40
N LYS A 118 -18.06 0.05 1.61
CA LYS A 118 -16.78 0.69 1.92
C LYS A 118 -15.61 -0.31 1.98
N GLY A 119 -15.85 -1.60 1.73
CA GLY A 119 -14.84 -2.65 1.80
C GLY A 119 -14.36 -2.99 3.23
N MET A 120 -15.15 -2.64 4.24
CA MET A 120 -14.82 -2.92 5.64
C MET A 120 -15.11 -4.39 6.00
N LYS A 121 -14.37 -4.93 6.99
CA LYS A 121 -14.71 -6.21 7.62
C LYS A 121 -15.95 -6.07 8.50
N VAL A 122 -16.83 -7.07 8.48
CA VAL A 122 -17.99 -7.13 9.37
C VAL A 122 -17.79 -8.26 10.37
N ARG A 123 -17.98 -7.97 11.67
CA ARG A 123 -18.02 -8.99 12.71
C ARG A 123 -19.45 -9.09 13.25
N GLY A 124 -20.05 -10.27 13.11
CA GLY A 124 -21.31 -10.59 13.79
C GLY A 124 -21.12 -10.59 15.31
N HIS A 125 -22.08 -10.04 16.03
CA HIS A 125 -22.11 -10.03 17.49
C HIS A 125 -23.55 -10.27 17.94
N THR A 126 -23.77 -11.39 18.61
CA THR A 126 -25.09 -11.91 19.00
C THR A 126 -25.17 -12.08 20.50
#